data_AF-A0A8B3DGM9-F1
#
_entry.id   AF-A0A8B3DGM9-F1
#
_cell.length_a   1.000
_cell.length_b   1.000
_cell.length_c   1.000
_cell.angle_alpha   90.00
_cell.angle_beta   90.00
_cell.angle_gamma   90.00
#
_symmetry.space_group_name_H-M   'P 1'
#
loop_
_entity.id
_entity.type
_entity.pdbx_description
1 polymer ?
#
loop_
_entity_poly.entity_id
_entity_poly.type
_entity_poly.pdbx_seq_one_letter_code
_entity_poly.pdbx_strand_id
1 'polypeptide(L)'
;MEQFAITYFDLALLILCPIGGVMGSFAFAIMDSIDPLNSPKDEVSLIFASAQLQEKRGIWLGLRCTLGFILGVVVSLYFLGSIQPNIATVAKIMALSIVAGYAAPKVWAAHEIIVEAKIKQLMTENEKS
;
A
#
# COMPACT_ATOMS: atom_id res chain seq x y z
N MET A 1 28.25 -25.48 -12.73
CA MET A 1 27.85 -24.57 -11.64
C MET A 1 26.65 -23.81 -12.16
N GLU A 2 25.48 -24.18 -11.67
CA GLU A 2 24.18 -23.76 -12.19
C GLU A 2 24.06 -22.23 -12.08
N GLN A 3 24.02 -21.58 -13.23
CA GLN A 3 23.69 -20.15 -13.34
C GLN A 3 22.28 -19.99 -12.79
N PHE A 4 22.14 -19.41 -11.60
CA PHE A 4 20.88 -18.81 -11.20
C PHE A 4 20.43 -17.92 -12.35
N ALA A 5 19.31 -18.25 -12.98
CA ALA A 5 18.69 -17.47 -14.04
C ALA A 5 18.10 -16.14 -13.51
N ILE A 6 18.72 -15.58 -12.46
CA ILE A 6 18.38 -14.34 -11.81
C ILE A 6 19.39 -13.32 -12.28
N THR A 7 18.92 -12.35 -13.06
CA THR A 7 19.76 -11.24 -13.52
C THR A 7 19.98 -10.24 -12.38
N TYR A 8 21.00 -9.38 -12.48
CA TYR A 8 21.19 -8.28 -11.51
C TYR A 8 19.96 -7.35 -11.43
N PHE A 9 19.19 -7.24 -12.51
CA PHE A 9 17.95 -6.47 -12.54
C PHE A 9 16.82 -7.14 -11.75
N ASP A 10 16.75 -8.47 -11.78
CA ASP A 10 15.81 -9.24 -10.97
C ASP A 10 16.09 -9.07 -9.47
N LEU A 11 17.37 -9.09 -9.08
CA LEU A 11 17.79 -8.81 -7.71
C LEU A 11 17.42 -7.37 -7.30
N ALA A 12 17.64 -6.40 -8.19
CA ALA A 12 17.27 -5.01 -7.94
C ALA A 12 15.76 -4.86 -7.75
N LEU A 13 14.93 -5.53 -8.56
CA LEU A 13 13.48 -5.54 -8.40
C LEU A 13 13.05 -6.17 -7.08
N LEU A 14 13.67 -7.28 -6.68
CA LEU A 14 13.37 -7.98 -5.43
C LEU A 14 13.57 -7.10 -4.20
N ILE A 15 14.49 -6.13 -4.26
CA ILE A 15 14.78 -5.21 -3.16
C ILE A 15 14.01 -3.89 -3.30
N LEU A 16 14.02 -3.28 -4.48
CA LEU A 16 13.43 -1.97 -4.71
C LEU A 16 11.90 -1.98 -4.66
N CYS A 17 11.24 -3.05 -5.14
CA CYS A 17 9.78 -3.06 -5.17
C CYS A 17 9.15 -3.14 -3.77
N PRO A 18 9.65 -3.98 -2.82
CA PRO A 18 9.20 -3.95 -1.42
C PRO A 18 9.40 -2.60 -0.77
N ILE A 19 10.56 -1.96 -0.97
CA ILE A 19 10.83 -0.61 -0.46
C ILE A 19 9.82 0.38 -1.05
N GLY A 20 9.59 0.32 -2.36
CA GLY A 20 8.60 1.16 -3.03
C GLY A 20 7.18 0.94 -2.48
N GLY A 21 6.78 -0.31 -2.25
CA GLY A 21 5.46 -0.64 -1.69
C GLY A 21 5.28 -0.12 -0.26
N VAL A 22 6.34 -0.18 0.56
CA VAL A 22 6.37 0.44 1.90
C VAL A 22 6.24 1.96 1.78
N MET A 23 7.01 2.60 0.90
CA MET A 23 6.93 4.06 0.68
C MET A 23 5.52 4.50 0.25
N GLY A 24 4.88 3.76 -0.66
CA GLY A 24 3.50 4.02 -1.10
C GLY A 24 2.49 3.88 0.04
N SER A 25 2.62 2.81 0.84
CA SER A 25 1.73 2.57 1.99
C SER A 25 1.92 3.60 3.09
N PHE A 26 3.16 4.06 3.29
CA PHE A 26 3.50 5.13 4.21
C PHE A 26 2.91 6.48 3.75
N ALA A 27 3.01 6.80 2.45
CA ALA A 27 2.38 7.99 1.89
C ALA A 27 0.86 7.98 2.04
N PHE A 28 0.21 6.81 1.92
CA PHE A 28 -1.21 6.66 2.22
C PHE A 28 -1.48 6.96 3.70
N ALA A 29 -0.70 6.40 4.62
CA ALA A 29 -0.87 6.61 6.04
C ALA A 29 -0.71 8.08 6.45
N ILE A 30 0.22 8.81 5.83
CA ILE A 30 0.35 10.27 5.99
C ILE A 30 -0.92 10.97 5.52
N MET A 31 -1.41 10.66 4.33
CA MET A 31 -2.62 11.28 3.77
C MET A 31 -3.89 10.98 4.60
N ASP A 32 -3.95 9.81 5.23
CA ASP A 32 -5.05 9.42 6.11
C ASP A 32 -4.96 10.09 7.49
N SER A 33 -3.74 10.38 7.97
CA SER A 33 -3.50 10.95 9.29
C SER A 33 -3.46 12.49 9.32
N ILE A 34 -3.12 13.12 8.20
CA ILE A 34 -3.11 14.58 8.05
C ILE A 34 -4.39 14.96 7.31
N ASP A 35 -5.30 15.65 7.98
CA ASP A 35 -6.47 16.25 7.33
C ASP A 35 -6.03 17.46 6.48
N PRO A 36 -5.99 17.35 5.14
CA PRO A 36 -5.46 18.42 4.31
C PRO A 36 -6.37 19.66 4.28
N LEU A 37 -7.63 19.53 4.72
CA LEU A 37 -8.59 20.63 4.82
C LEU A 37 -8.46 21.43 6.12
N ASN A 38 -7.85 20.82 7.15
CA ASN A 38 -7.69 21.41 8.47
C ASN A 38 -6.22 21.54 8.85
N SER A 39 -5.39 21.96 7.88
CA SER A 39 -3.97 22.23 8.12
C SER A 39 -3.85 23.28 9.24
N PRO A 40 -3.15 22.98 10.34
CA PRO A 40 -3.04 23.90 11.46
C PRO A 40 -2.33 25.16 10.97
N LYS A 41 -3.06 26.26 10.87
CA LYS A 41 -2.50 27.59 10.56
C LYS A 41 -1.88 28.25 11.80
N ASP A 42 -2.15 27.69 12.98
CA ASP A 42 -1.67 28.18 14.27
C ASP A 42 -0.79 27.12 14.93
N GLU A 43 0.53 27.35 14.95
CA GLU A 43 1.57 26.44 15.48
C GLU A 43 1.62 26.34 17.02
N VAL A 44 0.62 26.89 17.73
CA VAL A 44 0.73 27.19 19.18
C VAL A 44 0.43 25.98 20.08
N SER A 45 -0.20 24.92 19.57
CA SER A 45 -0.51 23.73 20.38
C SER A 45 0.04 22.45 19.79
N LEU A 46 1.28 22.11 20.12
CA LEU A 46 1.80 20.75 20.02
C LEU A 46 1.18 19.91 21.15
N ILE A 47 -0.09 19.51 20.98
CA ILE A 47 -0.72 18.53 21.87
C ILE A 47 -0.08 17.18 21.54
N PHE A 48 0.99 16.84 22.27
CA PHE A 48 1.54 15.49 22.24
C PHE A 48 0.43 14.50 22.58
N ALA A 49 0.17 13.58 21.65
CA ALA A 49 -0.85 12.55 21.83
C ALA A 49 -0.52 11.70 23.07
N SER A 50 -1.56 11.24 23.78
CA SER A 50 -1.37 10.36 24.94
C SER A 50 -0.64 9.07 24.52
N ALA A 51 0.19 8.52 25.41
CA ALA A 51 1.06 7.37 25.12
C ALA A 51 0.30 6.16 24.53
N GLN A 52 -0.93 5.90 25.00
CA GLN A 52 -1.77 4.82 24.48
C GLN A 52 -2.25 5.04 23.03
N LEU A 53 -2.50 6.30 22.65
CA LEU A 53 -2.88 6.65 21.28
C LEU A 53 -1.71 6.54 20.32
N GLN A 54 -0.50 6.87 20.80
CA GLN A 54 0.73 6.75 20.05
C GLN A 54 1.09 5.29 19.76
N GLU A 55 0.90 4.38 20.72
CA GLU A 55 1.13 2.94 20.55
C GLU A 55 0.21 2.34 19.49
N LYS A 56 -1.10 2.63 19.56
CA LYS A 56 -2.08 2.17 18.58
C LYS A 56 -1.77 2.68 17.17
N ARG A 57 -1.38 3.95 17.04
CA ARG A 57 -0.95 4.54 15.76
C ARG A 57 0.32 3.87 15.22
N GLY A 58 1.27 3.55 16.09
CA GLY A 58 2.48 2.83 15.72
C GLY A 58 2.20 1.42 15.19
N ILE A 59 1.35 0.66 15.88
CA ILE A 59 0.93 -0.68 15.45
C ILE A 59 0.18 -0.60 14.11
N TRP A 60 -0.75 0.35 13.99
CA TRP A 60 -1.51 0.55 12.75
C TRP A 60 -0.60 0.89 11.56
N LEU A 61 0.35 1.81 11.76
CA LEU A 61 1.33 2.18 10.74
C LEU A 61 2.24 1.00 10.38
N GLY A 62 2.70 0.26 11.38
CA GLY A 62 3.53 -0.93 11.20
C GLY A 62 2.82 -1.98 10.36
N LEU A 63 1.56 -2.30 10.69
CA LEU A 63 0.75 -3.23 9.91
C LEU A 63 0.57 -2.75 8.45
N ARG A 64 0.40 -1.43 8.26
CA ARG A 64 0.29 -0.80 6.94
C ARG A 64 1.56 -0.97 6.10
N CYS A 65 2.71 -0.67 6.69
CA CYS A 65 3.99 -0.84 6.04
C CYS A 65 4.27 -2.31 5.70
N THR A 66 3.88 -3.25 6.57
CA THR A 66 3.98 -4.68 6.29
C THR A 66 3.13 -5.10 5.09
N LEU A 67 1.91 -4.58 4.97
CA LEU A 67 1.08 -4.81 3.77
C LEU A 67 1.73 -4.25 2.50
N GLY A 68 2.30 -3.04 2.58
CA GLY A 68 3.07 -2.44 1.49
C GLY A 68 4.28 -3.27 1.08
N PHE A 69 5.00 -3.80 2.06
CA PHE A 69 6.14 -4.69 1.84
C PHE A 69 5.71 -5.96 1.10
N ILE A 70 4.65 -6.63 1.58
CA ILE A 70 4.10 -7.85 0.94
C ILE A 70 3.68 -7.55 -0.49
N LEU A 71 2.94 -6.46 -0.73
CA LEU A 71 2.55 -6.06 -2.08
C LEU A 71 3.75 -5.81 -2.99
N GLY A 72 4.78 -5.13 -2.50
CA GLY A 72 6.00 -4.90 -3.26
C GLY A 72 6.78 -6.19 -3.56
N VAL A 73 6.76 -7.18 -2.65
CA VAL A 73 7.30 -8.52 -2.90
C VAL A 73 6.48 -9.25 -3.99
N VAL A 74 5.16 -9.17 -3.94
CA VAL A 74 4.31 -9.79 -4.98
C VAL A 74 4.59 -9.17 -6.35
N VAL A 75 4.74 -7.84 -6.41
CA VAL A 75 5.07 -7.14 -7.66
C VAL A 75 6.46 -7.53 -8.18
N SER A 76 7.47 -7.65 -7.31
CA SER A 76 8.81 -8.08 -7.76
C SER A 76 8.80 -9.50 -8.29
N LEU A 77 8.12 -10.43 -7.61
CA LEU A 77 8.00 -11.82 -8.03
C LEU A 77 7.23 -11.96 -9.36
N TYR A 78 6.21 -11.13 -9.57
CA TYR A 78 5.44 -11.13 -10.82
C TYR A 78 6.28 -10.80 -12.04
N PHE A 79 7.28 -9.93 -11.86
CA PHE A 79 8.12 -9.40 -12.93
C PHE A 79 9.50 -10.09 -13.02
N LEU A 80 9.79 -11.00 -12.10
CA LEU A 80 11.04 -11.75 -12.04
C LEU A 80 11.23 -12.61 -13.30
N GLY A 81 12.35 -12.43 -14.00
CA GLY A 81 12.70 -13.21 -15.20
C GLY A 81 11.81 -12.96 -16.43
N SER A 82 10.77 -12.14 -16.32
CA SER A 82 9.84 -11.84 -17.43
C SER A 82 10.26 -10.63 -18.27
N ILE A 83 11.24 -9.85 -17.82
CA ILE A 83 11.48 -8.48 -18.32
C ILE A 83 12.87 -8.33 -18.93
N GLN A 84 12.93 -7.49 -19.96
CA GLN A 84 14.21 -7.08 -20.54
C GLN A 84 15.04 -6.30 -19.51
N PRO A 85 16.33 -6.66 -19.34
CA PRO A 85 17.23 -6.03 -18.38
C PRO A 85 17.57 -4.58 -18.80
N ASN A 86 16.68 -3.65 -18.47
CA ASN A 86 16.81 -2.22 -18.75
C ASN A 86 16.40 -1.40 -17.52
N ILE A 87 17.22 -0.40 -17.18
CA ILE A 87 17.00 0.52 -16.05
C ILE A 87 15.64 1.21 -16.15
N ALA A 88 15.24 1.62 -17.35
CA ALA A 88 13.95 2.28 -17.57
C ALA A 88 12.77 1.37 -17.19
N THR A 89 12.88 0.06 -17.40
CA THR A 89 11.82 -0.88 -17.05
C THR A 89 11.76 -1.11 -15.55
N VAL A 90 12.91 -1.23 -14.88
CA VAL A 90 12.99 -1.35 -13.41
C VAL A 90 12.39 -0.13 -12.72
N ALA A 91 12.71 1.09 -13.19
CA ALA A 91 12.15 2.32 -12.64
C ALA A 91 10.62 2.37 -12.78
N LYS A 92 10.06 1.92 -13.90
CA LYS A 92 8.61 1.84 -14.11
C LYS A 92 7.94 0.86 -13.14
N ILE A 93 8.55 -0.31 -12.92
CA ILE A 93 8.01 -1.33 -12.02
C ILE A 93 8.08 -0.85 -10.57
N MET A 94 9.18 -0.19 -10.19
CA MET A 94 9.30 0.45 -8.88
C MET A 94 8.22 1.53 -8.69
N ALA A 95 7.99 2.38 -9.69
CA ALA A 95 6.92 3.38 -9.62
C ALA A 95 5.55 2.71 -9.47
N LEU A 96 5.29 1.61 -10.20
CA LEU A 96 4.07 0.82 -10.06
C LEU A 96 3.92 0.22 -8.66
N SER A 97 5.01 -0.27 -8.04
CA SER A 97 4.95 -0.83 -6.68
C SER A 97 4.59 0.24 -5.64
N ILE A 98 5.11 1.46 -5.80
CA ILE A 98 4.76 2.62 -4.95
C ILE A 98 3.27 2.95 -5.12
N VAL A 99 2.81 3.10 -6.36
CA VAL A 99 1.40 3.42 -6.64
C VAL A 99 0.48 2.31 -6.13
N ALA A 100 0.86 1.05 -6.30
CA ALA A 100 0.10 -0.09 -5.80
C ALA A 100 0.00 -0.07 -4.27
N GLY A 101 1.11 0.17 -3.56
CA GLY A 101 1.12 0.32 -2.10
C GLY A 101 0.22 1.45 -1.60
N TYR A 102 0.19 2.58 -2.33
CA TYR A 102 -0.67 3.72 -2.00
C TYR A 102 -2.16 3.48 -2.32
N ALA A 103 -2.46 2.87 -3.47
CA ALA A 103 -3.81 2.75 -4.01
C ALA A 103 -4.58 1.53 -3.48
N ALA A 104 -3.88 0.46 -3.12
CA ALA A 104 -4.52 -0.80 -2.70
C ALA A 104 -5.62 -0.61 -1.64
N PRO A 105 -5.43 0.22 -0.59
CA PRO A 105 -6.48 0.38 0.41
C PRO A 105 -7.69 1.18 -0.06
N LYS A 106 -7.49 2.17 -0.95
CA LYS A 106 -8.60 2.92 -1.54
C LYS A 106 -9.47 2.00 -2.38
N VAL A 107 -8.84 1.07 -3.10
CA VAL A 107 -9.54 0.07 -3.91
C VAL A 107 -10.32 -0.91 -3.02
N TRP A 108 -9.72 -1.39 -1.93
CA TRP A 108 -10.43 -2.27 -0.98
C TRP A 108 -11.64 -1.58 -0.33
N ALA A 109 -11.49 -0.35 0.14
CA ALA A 109 -12.59 0.41 0.71
C ALA A 109 -13.75 0.61 -0.28
N ALA A 110 -13.44 0.92 -1.55
CA ALA A 110 -14.45 1.01 -2.60
C ALA A 110 -15.17 -0.33 -2.85
N HIS A 111 -14.44 -1.45 -2.78
CA HIS A 111 -15.01 -2.78 -2.94
C HIS A 111 -15.96 -3.16 -1.80
N GLU A 112 -15.59 -2.88 -0.56
CA GLU A 112 -16.41 -3.16 0.62
C GLU A 112 -17.77 -2.47 0.52
N ILE A 113 -17.81 -1.20 0.11
CA ILE A 113 -19.05 -0.43 -0.07
C ILE A 113 -19.96 -1.07 -1.12
N ILE A 114 -19.39 -1.50 -2.25
CA ILE A 114 -20.15 -2.13 -3.35
C ILE A 114 -20.72 -3.49 -2.90
N VAL A 115 -19.92 -4.29 -2.19
CA VAL A 115 -20.33 -5.60 -1.69
C VAL A 115 -21.41 -5.44 -0.63
N GLU A 116 -21.27 -4.50 0.30
CA GLU A 116 -22.27 -4.21 1.32
C GLU A 116 -23.61 -3.77 0.71
N ALA A 117 -23.57 -2.91 -0.30
CA ALA A 117 -24.76 -2.48 -1.04
C ALA A 117 -25.47 -3.67 -1.71
N LYS A 118 -24.72 -4.59 -2.33
CA LYS A 118 -25.28 -5.82 -2.91
C LYS A 118 -25.89 -6.73 -1.85
N ILE A 119 -25.24 -6.90 -0.70
CA ILE A 119 -25.78 -7.73 0.39
C ILE A 119 -27.11 -7.16 0.90
N LYS A 120 -27.20 -5.84 1.09
CA LYS A 120 -28.46 -5.17 1.51
C LYS A 120 -29.59 -5.35 0.50
N GLN A 121 -29.28 -5.29 -0.80
CA GLN A 121 -30.26 -5.54 -1.86
C GLN A 121 -30.80 -6.98 -1.78
N LEU A 122 -29.92 -7.98 -1.67
CA LEU A 122 -30.33 -9.39 -1.57
C LEU A 122 -31.17 -9.70 -0.33
N MET A 123 -30.85 -9.09 0.81
CA MET A 123 -31.65 -9.25 2.04
C MET A 123 -33.06 -8.67 1.87
N THR A 124 -33.18 -7.50 1.23
CA THR A 124 -34.46 -6.84 0.99
C THR A 124 -35.34 -7.59 -0.02
N GLU A 125 -34.73 -8.26 -1.00
CA GLU A 125 -35.45 -9.12 -1.95
C GLU A 125 -35.94 -10.41 -1.28
N ASN A 126 -35.14 -11.01 -0.40
CA ASN A 126 -35.50 -12.23 0.32
C ASN A 126 -36.62 -12.01 1.35
N GLU A 127 -36.68 -10.84 1.98
CA GLU A 127 -37.75 -10.49 2.94
C GLU A 127 -39.12 -10.22 2.27
N LYS A 128 -39.15 -10.04 0.94
CA LYS A 128 -40.37 -9.81 0.15
C LYS A 128 -40.91 -11.08 -0.52
N SER A 129 -40.18 -12.19 -0.47
CA SER A 129 -40.60 -13.50 -0.99
C SER A 129 -41.21 -14.37 0.10
#